data_AF-A0AA96TRG8-F1
#
_entry.id   AF-A0AA96TRG8-F1
#
_cell.length_a   1.000
_cell.length_b   1.000
_cell.length_c   1.000
_cell.angle_alpha   90.00
_cell.angle_beta   90.00
_cell.angle_gamma   90.00
#
_symmetry.space_group_name_H-M   'P 1'
#
loop_
_entity.id
_entity.type
_entity.pdbx_description
1 polymer ?
#
loop_
_entity_poly.entity_id
_entity_poly.type
_entity_poly.pdbx_seq_one_letter_code
_entity_poly.pdbx_strand_id
1 'polypeptide(L)'
;MIDGQAYVTALDITNHPEIGLDLNAFTDQLQVACRDQGENRLKYAIHRALLMDTRPQFRPFQWTTSSGHFVHAHFSVHSDRRLLDTRAWNLPMLSGTAAPAPAPAPAPAPAPTAPSFPISRSECFGLRSDPRASVHGGYNAWERPHVLRIQQALQRKGYAPSASGWADGLYDQPTVDAVARWQRDHMPGTTLWGQVWWDDWAKLLA
;
A
#
# COMPACT_ATOMS: atom_id res chain seq x y z
N MET A 1 -15.04 0.62 37.73
CA MET A 1 -14.98 0.86 36.28
C MET A 1 -13.98 1.98 36.08
N ILE A 2 -13.00 1.85 35.19
CA ILE A 2 -12.23 3.03 34.74
C ILE A 2 -13.13 3.67 33.69
N ASP A 3 -13.76 4.78 34.04
CA ASP A 3 -14.47 5.58 33.04
C ASP A 3 -13.39 6.34 32.27
N GLY A 4 -13.27 6.07 30.97
CA GLY A 4 -12.18 6.57 30.10
C GLY A 4 -12.10 8.10 29.99
N GLN A 5 -13.00 8.83 30.66
CA GLN A 5 -13.05 10.29 30.72
C GLN A 5 -11.77 10.96 31.25
N ALA A 6 -10.96 10.26 32.05
CA ALA A 6 -9.70 10.80 32.56
C ALA A 6 -8.51 10.60 31.59
N TYR A 7 -8.72 9.93 30.46
CA TYR A 7 -7.63 9.55 29.56
C TYR A 7 -7.96 9.85 28.10
N VAL A 8 -6.93 10.25 27.35
CA VAL A 8 -7.04 10.35 25.89
C VAL A 8 -7.18 8.93 25.33
N THR A 9 -8.33 8.63 24.73
CA THR A 9 -8.63 7.31 24.13
C THR A 9 -8.59 7.32 22.61
N ALA A 10 -8.36 8.49 22.01
CA ALA A 10 -8.20 8.65 20.59
C ALA A 10 -7.17 9.75 20.27
N LEU A 11 -6.43 9.56 19.18
CA LEU A 11 -5.42 10.48 18.69
C LEU A 11 -5.46 10.51 17.16
N ASP A 12 -5.44 11.73 16.61
CA ASP A 12 -5.22 11.97 15.19
C ASP A 12 -3.79 12.43 14.95
N ILE A 13 -3.11 11.80 14.01
CA ILE A 13 -1.73 12.16 13.60
C ILE A 13 -1.72 12.45 12.11
N THR A 14 -1.16 13.59 11.69
CA THR A 14 -0.98 13.93 10.27
C THR A 14 0.08 13.04 9.64
N ASN A 15 -0.18 12.54 8.43
CA ASN A 15 0.82 11.79 7.67
C ASN A 15 1.84 12.77 7.10
N HIS A 16 3.08 12.71 7.55
CA HIS A 16 4.12 13.59 7.03
C HIS A 16 5.48 12.86 7.03
N PRO A 17 5.69 11.89 6.13
CA PRO A 17 6.87 11.02 6.16
C PRO A 17 8.20 11.78 6.03
N GLU A 18 8.21 12.94 5.36
CA GLU A 18 9.42 13.74 5.12
C GLU A 18 9.99 14.41 6.39
N ILE A 19 9.15 14.82 7.33
CA ILE A 19 9.57 15.61 8.52
C ILE A 19 8.92 15.14 9.83
N GLY A 20 8.14 14.08 9.76
CA GLY A 20 7.28 13.61 10.84
C GLY A 20 7.10 12.09 10.80
N LEU A 21 5.88 11.63 11.02
CA LEU A 21 5.58 10.20 11.07
C LEU A 21 5.12 9.70 9.69
N ASP A 22 5.77 8.66 9.18
CA ASP A 22 5.24 7.85 8.07
C ASP A 22 4.13 6.95 8.58
N LEU A 23 2.89 7.37 8.32
CA LEU A 23 1.73 6.62 8.80
C LEU A 23 1.48 5.33 8.03
N ASN A 24 2.03 5.15 6.82
CA ASN A 24 1.90 3.85 6.14
C ASN A 24 2.71 2.80 6.91
N ALA A 25 4.01 3.06 7.10
CA ALA A 25 4.90 2.18 7.86
C ALA A 25 4.40 1.94 9.30
N PHE A 26 3.85 2.98 9.94
CA PHE A 26 3.28 2.87 11.28
C PHE A 26 2.07 1.95 11.30
N THR A 27 1.12 2.14 10.40
CA THR A 27 -0.10 1.32 10.36
C THR A 27 0.18 -0.14 9.98
N ASP A 28 1.20 -0.39 9.15
CA ASP A 28 1.63 -1.76 8.82
C ASP A 28 2.22 -2.48 10.03
N GLN A 29 3.14 -1.83 10.76
CA GLN A 29 3.70 -2.39 11.99
C GLN A 29 2.64 -2.58 13.06
N LEU A 30 1.69 -1.64 13.17
CA LEU A 30 0.57 -1.71 14.08
C LEU A 30 -0.34 -2.91 13.79
N GLN A 31 -0.61 -3.18 12.50
CA GLN A 31 -1.37 -4.36 12.10
C GLN A 31 -0.66 -5.66 12.50
N VAL A 32 0.64 -5.77 12.25
CA VAL A 32 1.44 -6.95 12.66
C VAL A 32 1.42 -7.12 14.17
N ALA A 33 1.62 -6.03 14.92
CA ALA A 33 1.58 -6.07 16.38
C ALA A 33 0.24 -6.62 16.89
N CYS A 34 -0.88 -6.13 16.34
CA CYS A 34 -2.22 -6.54 16.75
C CYS A 34 -2.57 -7.96 16.32
N ARG A 35 -2.24 -8.33 15.07
CA ARG A 35 -2.62 -9.62 14.47
C ARG A 35 -1.75 -10.77 14.99
N ASP A 36 -0.44 -10.53 15.08
CA ASP A 36 0.55 -11.61 15.19
C ASP A 36 1.28 -11.60 16.55
N GLN A 37 1.31 -10.47 17.25
CA GLN A 37 2.15 -10.29 18.45
C GLN A 37 1.34 -10.02 19.72
N GLY A 38 0.02 -10.11 19.65
CA GLY A 38 -0.87 -10.02 20.81
C GLY A 38 -1.10 -8.61 21.34
N GLU A 39 -0.77 -7.57 20.57
CA GLU A 39 -1.13 -6.20 20.93
C GLU A 39 -2.66 -6.04 20.92
N ASN A 40 -3.24 -5.76 22.08
CA ASN A 40 -4.68 -5.76 22.29
C ASN A 40 -5.22 -4.43 22.85
N ARG A 41 -4.37 -3.40 22.95
CA ARG A 41 -4.76 -2.07 23.43
C ARG A 41 -5.48 -1.25 22.35
N LEU A 42 -5.13 -1.43 21.08
CA LEU A 42 -5.82 -0.79 19.96
C LEU A 42 -7.26 -1.29 19.89
N LYS A 43 -8.21 -0.38 19.64
CA LYS A 43 -9.62 -0.67 19.33
C LYS A 43 -9.88 -0.60 17.82
N TYR A 44 -9.38 0.45 17.17
CA TYR A 44 -9.35 0.55 15.71
C TYR A 44 -8.35 1.62 15.26
N ALA A 45 -7.91 1.51 14.01
CA ALA A 45 -7.14 2.53 13.30
C ALA A 45 -7.81 2.85 11.96
N ILE A 46 -7.84 4.13 11.58
CA ILE A 46 -8.32 4.59 10.27
C ILE A 46 -7.23 5.37 9.57
N HIS A 47 -6.84 4.97 8.38
CA HIS A 47 -5.87 5.69 7.56
C HIS A 47 -6.14 5.44 6.07
N ARG A 48 -6.05 6.48 5.24
CA ARG A 48 -6.27 6.42 3.77
C ARG A 48 -7.61 5.79 3.38
N ALA A 49 -8.67 6.16 4.10
CA ALA A 49 -9.99 5.58 3.96
C ALA A 49 -10.01 4.04 4.11
N LEU A 50 -9.11 3.49 4.92
CA LEU A 50 -9.13 2.12 5.38
C LEU A 50 -9.32 2.08 6.90
N LEU A 51 -10.14 1.16 7.38
CA LEU A 51 -10.37 0.86 8.79
C LEU A 51 -9.81 -0.52 9.10
N MET A 52 -8.90 -0.59 10.07
CA MET A 52 -8.53 -1.82 10.76
C MET A 52 -9.22 -1.82 12.12
N ASP A 53 -10.11 -2.77 12.34
CA ASP A 53 -10.82 -2.93 13.61
C ASP A 53 -10.30 -4.16 14.35
N THR A 54 -9.87 -3.97 15.59
CA THR A 54 -9.26 -5.03 16.42
C THR A 54 -10.25 -5.62 17.43
N ARG A 55 -11.52 -5.21 17.41
CA ARG A 55 -12.55 -5.80 18.27
C ARG A 55 -12.76 -7.28 17.89
N PRO A 56 -13.08 -8.17 18.85
CA PRO A 56 -13.09 -9.62 18.62
C PRO A 56 -13.92 -10.10 17.42
N GLN A 57 -15.02 -9.41 17.10
CA GLN A 57 -15.91 -9.75 15.99
C GLN A 57 -15.34 -9.43 14.59
N PHE A 58 -14.20 -8.75 14.49
CA PHE A 58 -13.55 -8.39 13.22
C PHE A 58 -12.24 -9.17 12.99
N ARG A 59 -12.13 -10.36 13.59
CA ARG A 59 -11.00 -11.27 13.35
C ARG A 59 -11.17 -12.03 12.03
N PRO A 60 -10.08 -12.29 11.28
CA PRO A 60 -8.73 -11.75 11.48
C PRO A 60 -8.69 -10.24 11.18
N PHE A 61 -7.84 -9.50 11.90
CA PHE A 61 -7.76 -8.05 11.77
C PHE A 61 -7.24 -7.68 10.37
N GLN A 62 -8.11 -7.09 9.57
CA GLN A 62 -7.85 -6.73 8.18
C GLN A 62 -8.25 -5.28 7.92
N TRP A 63 -7.59 -4.66 6.94
CA TRP A 63 -7.99 -3.37 6.41
C TRP A 63 -9.26 -3.53 5.59
N THR A 64 -10.29 -2.80 5.97
CA THR A 64 -11.57 -2.70 5.26
C THR A 64 -11.79 -1.29 4.76
N THR A 65 -12.60 -1.11 3.73
CA THR A 65 -12.92 0.22 3.24
C THR A 65 -13.66 1.05 4.29
N SER A 66 -13.25 2.31 4.42
CA SER A 66 -13.83 3.34 5.29
C SER A 66 -14.01 4.64 4.48
N SER A 67 -14.36 5.74 5.15
CA SER A 67 -14.45 7.07 4.55
C SER A 67 -13.61 8.11 5.31
N GLY A 68 -13.07 9.09 4.59
CA GLY A 68 -12.23 10.15 5.16
C GLY A 68 -10.80 9.69 5.53
N HIS A 69 -10.12 10.48 6.36
CA HIS A 69 -8.78 10.18 6.90
C HIS A 69 -7.71 9.95 5.82
N PHE A 70 -7.71 10.78 4.75
CA PHE A 70 -6.76 10.64 3.63
C PHE A 70 -5.36 11.22 3.91
N VAL A 71 -5.27 12.19 4.84
CA VAL A 71 -4.05 12.96 5.12
C VAL A 71 -3.57 12.82 6.57
N HIS A 72 -4.33 12.08 7.38
CA HIS A 72 -4.01 11.78 8.78
C HIS A 72 -4.47 10.34 9.09
N ALA A 73 -4.04 9.80 10.21
CA ALA A 73 -4.58 8.57 10.76
C ALA A 73 -5.26 8.84 12.10
N HIS A 74 -6.41 8.21 12.29
CA HIS A 74 -7.12 8.18 13.56
C HIS A 74 -6.84 6.87 14.27
N PHE A 75 -6.38 6.95 15.52
CA PHE A 75 -6.13 5.79 16.36
C PHE A 75 -7.03 5.86 17.57
N SER A 76 -7.80 4.80 17.82
CA SER A 76 -8.59 4.66 19.03
C SER A 76 -8.14 3.43 19.81
N VAL A 77 -7.96 3.57 21.13
CA VAL A 77 -7.61 2.48 22.05
C VAL A 77 -8.80 2.06 22.89
N HIS A 78 -8.74 0.86 23.47
CA HIS A 78 -9.75 0.39 24.41
C HIS A 78 -9.73 1.23 25.69
N SER A 79 -10.90 1.64 26.15
CA SER A 79 -11.10 2.45 27.36
C SER A 79 -11.21 1.62 28.65
N ASP A 80 -10.79 0.35 28.63
CA ASP A 80 -10.80 -0.53 29.79
C ASP A 80 -9.40 -0.65 30.40
N ARG A 81 -9.16 -1.66 31.26
CA ARG A 81 -7.87 -1.83 31.96
C ARG A 81 -6.66 -1.88 31.01
N ARG A 82 -6.83 -2.19 29.73
CA ARG A 82 -5.73 -2.20 28.74
C ARG A 82 -5.09 -0.82 28.55
N LEU A 83 -5.83 0.26 28.77
CA LEU A 83 -5.30 1.63 28.81
C LEU A 83 -4.12 1.78 29.78
N LEU A 84 -4.14 1.06 30.92
CA LEU A 84 -3.13 1.18 31.97
C LEU A 84 -1.88 0.36 31.68
N ASP A 85 -1.86 -0.42 30.59
CA ASP A 85 -0.69 -1.20 30.21
C ASP A 85 0.38 -0.30 29.60
N THR A 86 1.44 -0.09 30.39
CA THR A 86 2.58 0.78 30.09
C THR A 86 3.67 0.11 29.27
N ARG A 87 3.52 -1.17 28.89
CA ARG A 87 4.52 -1.84 28.03
C ARG A 87 4.70 -1.05 26.74
N ALA A 88 5.94 -0.96 26.25
CA ALA A 88 6.17 -0.37 24.94
C ALA A 88 5.36 -1.11 23.86
N TRP A 89 4.81 -0.37 22.90
CA TRP A 89 4.25 -0.99 21.70
C TRP A 89 5.42 -1.57 20.89
N ASN A 90 5.28 -2.79 20.40
CA ASN A 90 6.31 -3.42 19.57
C ASN A 90 6.25 -2.88 18.14
N LEU A 91 6.62 -1.60 17.99
CA LEU A 91 6.65 -0.87 16.74
C LEU A 91 8.11 -0.49 16.45
N PRO A 92 8.86 -1.33 15.71
CA PRO A 92 10.28 -1.10 15.41
C PRO A 92 10.63 0.29 14.90
N MET A 93 9.72 0.98 14.21
CA MET A 93 9.97 2.36 13.75
C MET A 93 10.07 3.40 14.88
N LEU A 94 9.57 3.10 16.07
CA LEU A 94 9.59 4.02 17.22
C LEU A 94 10.78 3.80 18.16
N SER A 95 11.49 2.66 18.06
CA SER A 95 12.49 2.28 19.06
C SER A 95 13.86 2.94 18.89
N GLY A 96 14.02 3.90 17.97
CA GLY A 96 15.22 4.74 17.82
C GLY A 96 16.53 3.99 17.51
N THR A 97 16.47 2.66 17.38
CA THR A 97 17.54 1.80 16.92
C THR A 97 17.46 1.76 15.41
N ALA A 98 17.92 2.84 14.77
CA ALA A 98 18.46 2.69 13.44
C ALA A 98 19.51 1.58 13.55
N ALA A 99 19.26 0.44 12.90
CA ALA A 99 20.32 -0.54 12.68
C ALA A 99 21.54 0.24 12.14
N PRO A 100 22.79 -0.08 12.55
CA PRO A 100 23.94 0.52 11.92
C PRO A 100 23.75 0.40 10.41
N ALA A 101 23.85 1.53 9.71
CA ALA A 101 23.74 1.51 8.26
C ALA A 101 24.65 0.38 7.76
N PRO A 102 24.14 -0.60 7.00
CA PRO A 102 24.99 -1.64 6.46
C PRO A 102 26.18 -0.95 5.81
N ALA A 103 27.40 -1.47 6.02
CA ALA A 103 28.57 -1.02 5.28
C ALA A 103 28.14 -0.84 3.82
N PRO A 104 28.47 0.29 3.16
CA PRO A 104 27.91 0.62 1.86
C PRO A 104 27.99 -0.61 0.99
N ALA A 105 26.81 -1.13 0.63
CA ALA A 105 26.75 -2.25 -0.30
C ALA A 105 27.62 -1.87 -1.50
N PRO A 106 28.36 -2.81 -2.11
CA PRO A 106 28.99 -2.56 -3.40
C PRO A 106 27.97 -1.81 -4.25
N ALA A 107 28.37 -0.68 -4.84
CA ALA A 107 27.47 0.16 -5.62
C ALA A 107 26.58 -0.77 -6.46
N PRO A 108 25.23 -0.64 -6.37
CA PRO A 108 24.34 -1.52 -7.09
C PRO A 108 24.84 -1.62 -8.52
N ALA A 109 25.01 -2.84 -9.03
CA ALA A 109 25.19 -3.01 -10.46
C ALA A 109 24.09 -2.17 -11.13
N PRO A 110 24.43 -1.35 -12.14
CA PRO A 110 23.47 -0.41 -12.73
C PRO A 110 22.16 -1.13 -12.96
N ALA A 111 21.09 -0.65 -12.34
CA ALA A 111 19.78 -1.25 -12.46
C ALA A 111 19.49 -1.39 -13.97
N PRO A 112 18.99 -2.55 -14.43
CA PRO A 112 18.63 -2.71 -15.83
C PRO A 112 17.71 -1.55 -16.20
N THR A 113 18.11 -0.78 -17.21
CA THR A 113 17.33 0.38 -17.66
C THR A 113 15.97 -0.14 -18.10
N ALA A 114 14.90 0.31 -17.42
CA ALA A 114 13.54 -0.03 -17.82
C ALA A 114 13.37 0.33 -19.31
N PRO A 115 12.67 -0.51 -20.10
CA PRO A 115 12.42 -0.20 -21.50
C PRO A 115 11.68 1.12 -21.63
N SER A 116 11.90 1.85 -22.73
CA SER A 116 11.17 3.09 -23.01
C SER A 116 9.66 2.86 -23.01
N PHE A 117 8.91 3.86 -22.53
CA PHE A 117 7.45 3.83 -22.58
C PHE A 117 6.99 3.83 -24.05
N PRO A 118 6.16 2.86 -24.49
CA PRO A 118 5.93 2.60 -25.91
C PRO A 118 4.84 3.47 -26.55
N ILE A 119 4.16 4.31 -25.76
CA ILE A 119 3.03 5.16 -26.20
C ILE A 119 3.28 6.63 -25.77
N SER A 120 2.42 7.56 -26.18
CA SER A 120 2.56 8.97 -25.80
C SER A 120 2.48 9.14 -24.28
N ARG A 121 3.20 10.13 -23.73
CA ARG A 121 3.12 10.46 -22.30
C ARG A 121 1.75 10.96 -21.84
N SER A 122 0.88 11.34 -22.78
CA SER A 122 -0.52 11.71 -22.53
C SER A 122 -1.49 10.52 -22.56
N GLU A 123 -0.99 9.31 -22.79
CA GLU A 123 -1.75 8.06 -22.89
C GLU A 123 -1.29 7.09 -21.79
N CYS A 124 -2.11 6.08 -21.51
CA CYS A 124 -1.81 5.09 -20.47
C CYS A 124 -2.21 3.67 -20.87
N PHE A 125 -1.62 2.68 -20.21
CA PHE A 125 -2.21 1.35 -20.18
C PHE A 125 -3.27 1.29 -19.09
N GLY A 126 -4.43 0.73 -19.41
CA GLY A 126 -5.57 0.71 -18.49
C GLY A 126 -6.64 -0.26 -18.92
N LEU A 127 -7.76 -0.25 -18.20
CA LEU A 127 -8.86 -1.20 -18.42
C LEU A 127 -9.30 -1.21 -19.89
N ARG A 128 -9.28 -2.37 -20.55
CA ARG A 128 -9.58 -2.46 -21.99
C ARG A 128 -11.00 -2.08 -22.39
N SER A 129 -11.94 -2.07 -21.45
CA SER A 129 -13.31 -1.62 -21.68
C SER A 129 -13.48 -0.11 -21.52
N ASP A 130 -12.42 0.63 -21.16
CA ASP A 130 -12.44 2.08 -21.13
C ASP A 130 -12.56 2.62 -22.58
N PRO A 131 -13.61 3.41 -22.90
CA PRO A 131 -13.85 3.86 -24.26
C PRO A 131 -12.93 5.01 -24.70
N ARG A 132 -12.11 5.57 -23.79
CA ARG A 132 -11.22 6.69 -24.12
C ARG A 132 -10.09 6.21 -25.04
N ALA A 133 -9.91 6.90 -26.16
CA ALA A 133 -8.85 6.58 -27.13
C ALA A 133 -7.43 6.66 -26.56
N SER A 134 -7.23 7.35 -25.44
CA SER A 134 -5.93 7.49 -24.75
C SER A 134 -5.64 6.34 -23.76
N VAL A 135 -6.47 5.29 -23.73
CA VAL A 135 -6.30 4.12 -22.87
C VAL A 135 -6.05 2.87 -23.71
N HIS A 136 -4.92 2.20 -23.45
CA HIS A 136 -4.47 1.02 -24.18
C HIS A 136 -4.60 -0.21 -23.30
N GLY A 137 -5.58 -1.06 -23.61
CA GLY A 137 -5.89 -2.23 -22.79
C GLY A 137 -5.49 -3.59 -23.38
N GLY A 138 -4.76 -3.62 -24.49
CA GLY A 138 -4.43 -4.87 -25.18
C GLY A 138 -5.48 -5.29 -26.21
N TYR A 139 -6.35 -4.36 -26.64
CA TYR A 139 -7.32 -4.60 -27.70
C TYR A 139 -6.59 -4.86 -29.02
N ASN A 140 -5.62 -4.00 -29.32
CA ASN A 140 -4.80 -4.11 -30.51
C ASN A 140 -3.66 -5.12 -30.32
N ALA A 141 -3.33 -5.86 -31.38
CA ALA A 141 -2.28 -6.88 -31.33
C ALA A 141 -0.91 -6.30 -30.90
N TRP A 142 -0.63 -5.04 -31.22
CA TRP A 142 0.62 -4.37 -30.85
C TRP A 142 0.69 -3.99 -29.36
N GLU A 143 -0.44 -3.81 -28.68
CA GLU A 143 -0.49 -3.45 -27.25
C GLU A 143 -0.25 -4.65 -26.33
N ARG A 144 -0.68 -5.84 -26.76
CA ARG A 144 -0.68 -7.07 -25.94
C ARG A 144 0.69 -7.43 -25.36
N PRO A 145 1.81 -7.34 -26.11
CA PRO A 145 3.13 -7.60 -25.53
C PRO A 145 3.50 -6.65 -24.38
N HIS A 146 3.00 -5.41 -24.42
CA HIS A 146 3.27 -4.41 -23.37
C HIS A 146 2.42 -4.66 -22.12
N VAL A 147 1.13 -4.96 -22.30
CA VAL A 147 0.24 -5.37 -21.21
C VAL A 147 0.75 -6.65 -20.54
N LEU A 148 1.19 -7.62 -21.34
CA LEU A 148 1.78 -8.86 -20.82
C LEU A 148 3.00 -8.57 -19.94
N ARG A 149 3.82 -7.59 -20.34
CA ARG A 149 5.01 -7.19 -19.58
C ARG A 149 4.66 -6.55 -18.23
N ILE A 150 3.62 -5.71 -18.20
CA ILE A 150 3.04 -5.15 -16.97
C ILE A 150 2.57 -6.28 -16.06
N GLN A 151 1.76 -7.20 -16.58
CA GLN A 151 1.22 -8.34 -15.82
C GLN A 151 2.33 -9.23 -15.24
N GLN A 152 3.34 -9.57 -16.03
CA GLN A 152 4.49 -10.36 -15.57
C GLN A 152 5.31 -9.61 -14.51
N ALA A 153 5.44 -8.29 -14.60
CA ALA A 153 6.11 -7.48 -13.59
C ALA A 153 5.35 -7.49 -12.26
N LEU A 154 4.02 -7.36 -12.31
CA LEU A 154 3.15 -7.47 -11.13
C LEU A 154 3.28 -8.85 -10.47
N GLN A 155 3.35 -9.93 -11.26
CA GLN A 155 3.58 -11.28 -10.75
C GLN A 155 4.94 -11.39 -10.05
N ARG A 156 6.04 -10.93 -10.68
CA ARG A 156 7.39 -10.96 -10.09
C ARG A 156 7.47 -10.17 -8.79
N LYS A 157 6.73 -9.07 -8.68
CA LYS A 157 6.69 -8.20 -7.50
C LYS A 157 5.64 -8.63 -6.46
N GLY A 158 4.91 -9.72 -6.69
CA GLY A 158 3.95 -10.27 -5.71
C GLY A 158 2.58 -9.57 -5.67
N TYR A 159 2.28 -8.69 -6.63
CA TYR A 159 1.00 -7.98 -6.71
C TYR A 159 -0.09 -8.72 -7.50
N ALA A 160 0.29 -9.78 -8.20
CA ALA A 160 -0.60 -10.61 -9.00
C ALA A 160 -0.30 -12.12 -8.81
N PRO A 161 -1.30 -13.02 -8.96
CA PRO A 161 -1.07 -14.46 -8.89
C PRO A 161 -0.13 -14.94 -9.99
N SER A 162 0.79 -15.85 -9.65
CA SER A 162 1.68 -16.52 -10.62
C SER A 162 1.01 -17.64 -11.43
N ALA A 163 -0.33 -17.64 -11.51
CA ALA A 163 -1.09 -18.67 -12.20
C ALA A 163 -0.86 -18.58 -13.72
N SER A 164 -0.69 -19.74 -14.36
CA SER A 164 -0.62 -19.85 -15.81
C SER A 164 -1.89 -19.28 -16.44
N GLY A 165 -1.74 -18.33 -17.37
CA GLY A 165 -2.85 -17.66 -18.04
C GLY A 165 -3.36 -16.38 -17.37
N TRP A 166 -2.84 -15.99 -16.20
CA TRP A 166 -3.17 -14.67 -15.63
C TRP A 166 -2.52 -13.52 -16.41
N ALA A 167 -1.27 -13.74 -16.86
CA ALA A 167 -0.57 -12.82 -17.74
C ALA A 167 -0.86 -13.22 -19.20
N ASP A 168 -1.90 -12.63 -19.77
CA ASP A 168 -2.45 -12.95 -21.09
C ASP A 168 -2.34 -11.79 -22.11
N GLY A 169 -1.83 -10.63 -21.68
CA GLY A 169 -1.74 -9.43 -22.49
C GLY A 169 -3.05 -8.64 -22.60
N LEU A 170 -4.06 -8.96 -21.79
CA LEU A 170 -5.35 -8.26 -21.74
C LEU A 170 -5.51 -7.53 -20.40
N TYR A 171 -5.66 -6.20 -20.47
CA TYR A 171 -5.73 -5.36 -19.28
C TYR A 171 -7.16 -5.34 -18.75
N ASP A 172 -7.56 -6.44 -18.11
CA ASP A 172 -8.86 -6.59 -17.44
C ASP A 172 -8.83 -6.12 -15.98
N GLN A 173 -10.01 -6.13 -15.34
CA GLN A 173 -10.18 -5.71 -13.95
C GLN A 173 -9.17 -6.35 -12.97
N PRO A 174 -8.80 -7.64 -13.08
CA PRO A 174 -7.75 -8.19 -12.21
C PRO A 174 -6.39 -7.49 -12.35
N THR A 175 -6.05 -7.04 -13.56
CA THR A 175 -4.82 -6.27 -13.83
C THR A 175 -4.94 -4.86 -13.24
N VAL A 176 -6.09 -4.20 -13.39
CA VAL A 176 -6.39 -2.90 -12.75
C VAL A 176 -6.18 -2.97 -11.24
N ASP A 177 -6.74 -3.99 -10.59
CA ASP A 177 -6.65 -4.16 -9.15
C ASP A 177 -5.21 -4.42 -8.69
N ALA A 178 -4.46 -5.22 -9.45
CA ALA A 178 -3.05 -5.49 -9.18
C ALA A 178 -2.17 -4.25 -9.33
N VAL A 179 -2.37 -3.46 -10.39
CA VAL A 179 -1.67 -2.18 -10.58
C VAL A 179 -2.03 -1.20 -9.46
N ALA A 180 -3.31 -1.07 -9.11
CA ALA A 180 -3.73 -0.19 -8.03
C ALA A 180 -3.11 -0.60 -6.67
N ARG A 181 -2.94 -1.90 -6.39
CA ARG A 181 -2.19 -2.34 -5.21
C ARG A 181 -0.72 -1.94 -5.30
N TRP A 182 -0.05 -2.23 -6.41
CA TRP A 182 1.35 -1.88 -6.61
C TRP A 182 1.61 -0.36 -6.47
N GLN A 183 0.76 0.46 -7.08
CA GLN A 183 0.87 1.92 -7.02
C GLN A 183 0.72 2.44 -5.59
N ARG A 184 -0.09 1.80 -4.73
CA ARG A 184 -0.30 2.29 -3.35
C ARG A 184 1.00 2.27 -2.56
N ASP A 185 1.84 1.30 -2.88
CA ASP A 185 3.13 1.06 -2.22
C ASP A 185 4.27 1.85 -2.88
N HIS A 186 4.18 2.14 -4.19
CA HIS A 186 5.31 2.65 -4.99
C HIS A 186 5.12 4.03 -5.61
N MET A 187 3.88 4.52 -5.65
CA MET A 187 3.49 5.77 -6.33
C MET A 187 2.76 6.70 -5.35
N PRO A 188 3.43 7.18 -4.29
CA PRO A 188 2.84 8.14 -3.38
C PRO A 188 2.42 9.41 -4.15
N GLY A 189 1.14 9.77 -4.08
CA GLY A 189 0.58 10.95 -4.75
C GLY A 189 -0.12 10.69 -6.07
N THR A 190 -0.08 9.47 -6.64
CA THR A 190 -0.91 9.17 -7.80
C THR A 190 -2.40 9.21 -7.44
N THR A 191 -3.21 9.71 -8.35
CA THR A 191 -4.68 9.64 -8.30
C THR A 191 -5.25 8.76 -9.41
N LEU A 192 -4.38 8.23 -10.28
CA LEU A 192 -4.73 7.49 -11.50
C LEU A 192 -4.64 5.97 -11.25
N TRP A 193 -5.34 5.52 -10.20
CA TRP A 193 -5.25 4.15 -9.72
C TRP A 193 -5.67 3.12 -10.77
N GLY A 194 -4.84 2.09 -10.93
CA GLY A 194 -5.08 0.99 -11.84
C GLY A 194 -4.79 1.30 -13.31
N GLN A 195 -4.22 2.47 -13.61
CA GLN A 195 -3.63 2.82 -14.91
C GLN A 195 -2.11 2.86 -14.78
N VAL A 196 -1.38 2.51 -15.84
CA VAL A 196 0.08 2.61 -15.91
C VAL A 196 0.45 3.70 -16.90
N TRP A 197 0.95 4.82 -16.38
CA TRP A 197 1.50 5.94 -17.12
C TRP A 197 3.01 5.80 -17.33
N TRP A 198 3.63 6.74 -18.02
CA TRP A 198 5.04 6.69 -18.39
C TRP A 198 5.99 6.61 -17.16
N ASP A 199 5.61 7.21 -16.05
CA ASP A 199 6.35 7.21 -14.78
C ASP A 199 6.08 5.95 -13.95
N ASP A 200 4.84 5.45 -13.95
CA ASP A 200 4.50 4.14 -13.41
C ASP A 200 5.32 3.04 -14.11
N TRP A 201 5.37 3.07 -15.45
CA TRP A 201 6.07 2.09 -16.28
C TRP A 201 7.55 2.00 -15.94
N ALA A 202 8.22 3.15 -15.80
CA ALA A 202 9.63 3.21 -15.47
C ALA A 202 9.94 2.54 -14.13
N LYS A 203 9.07 2.71 -13.13
CA LYS A 203 9.22 2.10 -11.80
C LYS A 203 8.76 0.65 -11.74
N LEU A 204 7.68 0.31 -12.44
CA LEU A 204 7.11 -1.04 -12.43
C LEU A 204 8.03 -2.04 -13.15
N LEU A 205 8.74 -1.60 -14.19
CA LEU A 205 9.60 -2.47 -15.00
C LEU A 205 11.09 -2.43 -14.64
N ALA A 206 11.49 -1.58 -13.69
CA ALA A 206 12.79 -1.63 -13.03
C ALA A 206 12.84 -2.80 -12.02
#